data_AF-A0A4R6M9I1-F1
#
_entry.id   AF-A0A4R6M9I1-F1
#
_cell.length_a   1.000
_cell.length_b   1.000
_cell.length_c   1.000
_cell.angle_alpha   90.00
_cell.angle_beta   90.00
_cell.angle_gamma   90.00
#
_symmetry.space_group_name_H-M   'P 1'
#
loop_
_entity.id
_entity.type
_entity.pdbx_description
1 polymer ?
#
loop_
_entity_poly.entity_id
_entity_poly.type
_entity_poly.pdbx_seq_one_letter_code
_entity_poly.pdbx_strand_id
1 'polypeptide(L)'
;MKKRFAGFTLIEVLIVLAILGFVSIVSTRMVESGIRLQNSISNHADKIEKLARVWLWIEGDLSQIVNRPIRDELGESAPALSLNNSQLSFTRAGWKNPLAEERSQLQRIQYSISNETFYRRYWRILDRDQDSVPSVQVFNDVETLLIEVLGEKGWVKVWPEEDNYLPGVTDQSEPLPIAVKVHISMKEGESFERIFEVPTFPHESNDSGSNNG
;
A
#
# COMPACT_ATOMS: atom_id res chain seq x y z
N MET A 1 -66.54 3.38 -57.28
CA MET A 1 -66.68 3.14 -55.83
C MET A 1 -65.84 4.17 -55.08
N LYS A 2 -66.46 5.11 -54.35
CA LYS A 2 -65.73 6.10 -53.53
C LYS A 2 -65.24 5.42 -52.25
N LYS A 3 -63.92 5.29 -52.09
CA LYS A 3 -63.32 4.90 -50.80
C LYS A 3 -63.57 6.03 -49.80
N ARG A 4 -64.25 5.73 -48.69
CA ARG A 4 -64.36 6.64 -47.55
C ARG A 4 -63.01 6.64 -46.83
N PHE A 5 -62.38 7.80 -46.68
CA PHE A 5 -61.23 7.97 -45.81
C PHE A 5 -61.75 8.04 -44.37
N ALA A 6 -61.38 7.05 -43.56
CA ALA A 6 -61.59 7.12 -42.11
C ALA A 6 -60.52 8.06 -41.53
N GLY A 7 -60.93 9.14 -40.88
CA GLY A 7 -60.05 10.02 -40.13
C GLY A 7 -59.76 9.45 -38.74
N PHE A 8 -58.60 9.75 -38.18
CA PHE A 8 -58.24 9.40 -36.80
C PHE A 8 -59.20 10.05 -35.81
N THR A 9 -59.54 9.31 -34.75
CA THR A 9 -60.34 9.87 -33.65
C THR A 9 -59.46 10.64 -32.67
N LEU A 10 -60.02 11.66 -32.00
CA LEU A 10 -59.31 12.40 -30.96
C LEU A 10 -58.78 11.46 -29.86
N ILE A 11 -59.58 10.46 -29.47
CA ILE A 11 -59.20 9.48 -28.45
C ILE A 11 -58.01 8.62 -28.87
N GLU A 12 -57.90 8.28 -30.16
CA GLU A 12 -56.81 7.47 -30.69
C GLU A 12 -55.49 8.23 -30.69
N VAL A 13 -55.50 9.51 -31.08
CA VAL A 13 -54.31 10.38 -30.95
C VAL A 13 -53.90 10.55 -29.49
N LEU A 14 -54.87 10.70 -28.57
CA LEU A 14 -54.60 10.85 -27.15
C LEU A 14 -53.96 9.58 -26.56
N ILE A 15 -54.49 8.40 -26.90
CA ILE A 15 -53.91 7.11 -26.48
C ILE A 15 -52.49 6.94 -27.04
N VAL A 16 -52.27 7.25 -28.33
CA VAL A 16 -50.94 7.16 -28.94
C VAL A 16 -49.94 8.07 -28.24
N LEU A 17 -50.30 9.33 -27.97
CA LEU A 17 -49.42 10.26 -27.25
C LEU A 17 -49.16 9.82 -25.80
N ALA A 18 -50.17 9.27 -25.12
CA ALA A 18 -50.01 8.75 -23.77
C ALA A 18 -49.04 7.56 -23.72
N ILE A 19 -49.16 6.61 -24.65
CA ILE A 19 -48.26 5.45 -24.75
C ILE A 19 -46.85 5.90 -25.11
N LEU A 20 -46.69 6.77 -26.11
CA LEU A 20 -45.38 7.29 -26.52
C LEU A 20 -44.70 8.06 -25.40
N GLY A 21 -45.44 8.92 -24.69
CA GLY A 21 -44.93 9.63 -23.52
C GLY A 21 -44.48 8.68 -22.42
N PHE A 22 -45.29 7.67 -22.10
CA PHE A 22 -44.95 6.67 -21.10
C PHE A 22 -43.69 5.87 -21.46
N VAL A 23 -43.61 5.35 -22.69
CA VAL A 23 -42.45 4.60 -23.19
C VAL A 23 -41.20 5.47 -23.17
N SER A 24 -41.30 6.74 -23.58
CA SER A 24 -40.19 7.68 -23.55
C SER A 24 -39.64 7.87 -22.13
N ILE A 25 -40.51 8.02 -21.13
CA ILE A 25 -40.09 8.17 -19.73
C ILE A 25 -39.39 6.90 -19.22
N VAL A 26 -39.97 5.73 -19.49
CA VAL A 26 -39.40 4.45 -19.07
C VAL A 26 -38.04 4.21 -19.72
N SER A 27 -37.93 4.47 -21.02
CA SER A 27 -36.69 4.30 -21.78
C SER A 27 -35.57 5.19 -21.23
N THR A 28 -35.84 6.48 -21.02
CA THR A 28 -34.85 7.40 -20.44
C THR A 28 -34.42 6.95 -19.04
N ARG A 29 -35.35 6.53 -18.19
CA ARG A 29 -35.02 6.01 -16.85
C ARG A 29 -34.13 4.77 -16.88
N MET A 30 -34.36 3.87 -17.84
CA MET A 30 -33.55 2.66 -18.00
C MET A 30 -32.11 3.02 -18.38
N VAL A 31 -31.94 3.94 -19.34
CA VAL A 31 -30.62 4.44 -19.77
C VAL A 31 -29.88 5.10 -18.61
N GLU A 32 -30.54 6.01 -17.89
CA GLU A 32 -29.93 6.68 -16.73
C GLU A 32 -29.52 5.67 -15.64
N SER A 33 -30.33 4.64 -15.41
CA SER A 33 -30.04 3.60 -14.43
C SER A 33 -28.82 2.78 -14.83
N GLY A 34 -28.69 2.47 -16.12
CA GLY A 34 -27.49 1.82 -16.67
C GLY A 34 -26.24 2.66 -16.48
N ILE A 35 -26.30 3.98 -16.75
CA ILE A 35 -25.18 4.90 -16.54
C ILE A 35 -24.79 4.98 -15.06
N ARG A 36 -25.77 5.09 -14.15
CA ARG A 36 -25.51 5.11 -12.70
C ARG A 36 -24.84 3.82 -12.22
N LEU A 37 -25.30 2.67 -12.71
CA LEU A 37 -24.70 1.38 -12.39
C LEU A 37 -23.26 1.30 -12.89
N GLN A 38 -23.01 1.69 -14.15
CA GLN A 38 -21.66 1.69 -14.72
C GLN A 38 -20.70 2.58 -13.93
N ASN A 39 -21.15 3.79 -13.55
CA ASN A 39 -20.34 4.71 -12.74
C ASN A 39 -20.03 4.11 -11.36
N SER A 40 -21.02 3.47 -10.72
CA SER A 40 -20.81 2.79 -9.44
C SER A 40 -19.77 1.67 -9.56
N ILE A 41 -19.88 0.82 -10.59
CA ILE A 41 -18.92 -0.27 -10.84
C ILE A 41 -17.52 0.28 -11.08
N SER A 42 -17.39 1.33 -11.92
CA SER A 42 -16.10 1.96 -12.19
C SER A 42 -15.45 2.50 -10.92
N ASN A 43 -16.20 3.20 -10.08
CA ASN A 43 -15.68 3.74 -8.83
C ASN A 43 -15.20 2.64 -7.86
N HIS A 44 -15.88 1.50 -7.80
CA HIS A 44 -15.44 0.37 -6.98
C HIS A 44 -14.20 -0.31 -7.57
N ALA A 45 -14.14 -0.46 -8.90
CA ALA A 45 -12.96 -1.01 -9.58
C ALA A 45 -11.71 -0.16 -9.31
N ASP A 46 -11.82 1.16 -9.40
CA ASP A 46 -10.72 2.09 -9.12
C ASP A 46 -10.21 1.97 -7.68
N LYS A 47 -11.10 1.75 -6.71
CA LYS A 47 -10.72 1.54 -5.30
C LYS A 47 -9.95 0.23 -5.12
N ILE A 48 -10.46 -0.86 -5.69
CA ILE A 48 -9.80 -2.17 -5.65
C ILE A 48 -8.42 -2.09 -6.30
N GLU A 49 -8.28 -1.40 -7.43
CA GLU A 49 -6.99 -1.22 -8.11
C GLU A 49 -5.99 -0.48 -7.22
N LYS A 50 -6.41 0.62 -6.58
CA LYS A 50 -5.53 1.38 -5.69
C LYS A 50 -5.11 0.55 -4.47
N LEU A 51 -6.02 -0.22 -3.88
CA LEU A 51 -5.70 -1.10 -2.76
C LEU A 51 -4.74 -2.23 -3.20
N ALA A 52 -4.97 -2.84 -4.36
CA ALA A 52 -4.07 -3.85 -4.91
C ALA A 52 -2.65 -3.29 -5.12
N ARG A 53 -2.54 -2.03 -5.55
CA ARG A 53 -1.26 -1.33 -5.68
C ARG A 53 -0.54 -1.14 -4.34
N VAL A 54 -1.27 -0.82 -3.28
CA VAL A 54 -0.70 -0.74 -1.92
C VAL A 54 -0.14 -2.09 -1.49
N TRP A 55 -0.89 -3.17 -1.73
CA TRP A 55 -0.41 -4.51 -1.42
C TRP A 55 0.85 -4.89 -2.20
N LEU A 56 0.93 -4.53 -3.48
CA LEU A 56 2.13 -4.76 -4.29
C LEU A 56 3.35 -4.00 -3.77
N TRP A 57 3.17 -2.77 -3.27
CA TRP A 57 4.25 -2.02 -2.63
C TRP A 57 4.72 -2.70 -1.35
N ILE A 58 3.78 -3.08 -0.47
CA ILE A 58 4.08 -3.76 0.79
C ILE A 58 4.84 -5.06 0.54
N GLU A 59 4.34 -5.90 -0.36
CA GLU A 59 4.95 -7.17 -0.73
C GLU A 59 6.35 -6.98 -1.32
N GLY A 60 6.50 -6.05 -2.27
CA GLY A 60 7.79 -5.76 -2.91
C GLY A 60 8.85 -5.21 -1.97
N ASP A 61 8.43 -4.55 -0.89
CA ASP A 61 9.34 -4.04 0.14
C ASP A 61 9.70 -5.07 1.19
N LEU A 62 8.71 -5.81 1.71
CA LEU A 62 8.93 -6.82 2.74
C LEU A 62 9.73 -8.02 2.21
N SER A 63 9.53 -8.39 0.95
CA SER A 63 10.29 -9.45 0.26
C SER A 63 11.77 -9.12 0.04
N GLN A 64 12.20 -7.88 0.30
CA GLN A 64 13.58 -7.43 0.11
C GLN A 64 14.21 -6.92 1.40
N ILE A 65 13.61 -7.22 2.56
CA ILE A 65 14.19 -6.88 3.86
C ILE A 65 15.60 -7.48 3.97
N VAL A 66 16.52 -6.70 4.53
CA VAL A 66 17.87 -7.15 4.87
C VAL A 66 18.15 -6.86 6.33
N ASN A 67 18.88 -7.76 6.98
CA ASN A 67 19.28 -7.58 8.38
C ASN A 67 20.49 -6.63 8.48
N ARG A 68 20.26 -5.34 8.23
CA ARG A 68 21.27 -4.29 8.35
C ARG A 68 20.77 -3.14 9.24
N PRO A 69 21.33 -2.98 10.45
CA PRO A 69 21.07 -1.80 11.27
C PRO A 69 21.64 -0.55 10.59
N ILE A 70 21.12 0.61 10.97
CA ILE A 70 21.45 1.90 10.35
C ILE A 70 21.79 2.93 11.41
N ARG A 71 22.45 4.01 11.01
CA ARG A 71 22.60 5.18 11.86
C ARG A 71 21.51 6.20 11.55
N ASP A 72 20.86 6.65 12.59
CA ASP A 72 19.73 7.54 12.56
C ASP A 72 20.19 9.04 12.44
N GLU A 73 19.29 10.02 12.31
CA GLU A 73 19.61 11.46 12.08
C GLU A 73 20.33 12.07 13.29
N LEU A 74 20.08 11.51 14.47
CA LEU A 74 20.69 11.92 15.73
C LEU A 74 22.04 11.21 15.94
N GLY A 75 22.46 10.38 14.98
CA GLY A 75 23.68 9.59 15.05
C GLY A 75 23.54 8.32 15.88
N GLU A 76 22.32 7.96 16.30
CA GLU A 76 22.04 6.78 17.12
C GLU A 76 21.88 5.53 16.25
N SER A 77 22.13 4.35 16.84
CA SER A 77 21.93 3.08 16.11
C SER A 77 20.44 2.75 16.10
N ALA A 78 19.91 2.40 14.93
CA ALA A 78 18.54 1.95 14.76
C ALA A 78 18.50 0.52 14.17
N PRO A 79 17.56 -0.33 14.63
CA PRO A 79 17.46 -1.71 14.16
C PRO A 79 17.14 -1.83 12.68
N ALA A 80 17.50 -2.98 12.11
CA ALA A 80 17.16 -3.33 10.74
C ALA A 80 15.65 -3.33 10.48
N LEU A 81 14.85 -3.71 11.48
CA LEU A 81 13.39 -3.59 11.47
C LEU A 81 12.93 -3.13 12.86
N SER A 82 12.06 -2.12 12.91
CA SER A 82 11.35 -1.72 14.12
C SER A 82 9.86 -1.57 13.87
N LEU A 83 9.07 -1.97 14.85
CA LEU A 83 7.63 -1.77 14.90
C LEU A 83 7.29 -1.10 16.22
N ASN A 84 6.64 0.05 16.18
CA ASN A 84 6.09 0.71 17.35
C ASN A 84 4.86 1.52 16.95
N ASN A 85 3.75 1.43 17.69
CA ASN A 85 2.52 2.20 17.45
C ASN A 85 2.02 2.12 15.98
N SER A 86 1.98 0.92 15.39
CA SER A 86 1.64 0.68 13.98
C SER A 86 2.54 1.41 12.95
N GLN A 87 3.67 1.96 13.40
CA GLN A 87 4.72 2.47 12.54
C GLN A 87 5.77 1.38 12.35
N LEU A 88 5.85 0.84 11.14
CA LEU A 88 6.83 -0.16 10.76
C LEU A 88 7.96 0.53 10.00
N SER A 89 9.20 0.40 10.46
CA SER A 89 10.38 0.90 9.76
C SER A 89 11.35 -0.25 9.50
N PHE A 90 11.93 -0.34 8.31
CA PHE A 90 12.87 -1.41 8.00
C PHE A 90 13.84 -1.05 6.89
N THR A 91 14.99 -1.72 6.89
CA THR A 91 16.00 -1.63 5.84
C THR A 91 15.74 -2.70 4.79
N ARG A 92 15.73 -2.31 3.52
CA ARG A 92 15.63 -3.24 2.41
C ARG A 92 16.74 -3.06 1.38
N ALA A 93 17.01 -4.12 0.63
CA ALA A 93 17.81 -4.03 -0.57
C ALA A 93 17.10 -3.13 -1.60
N GLY A 94 17.89 -2.24 -2.19
CA GLY A 94 17.52 -1.41 -3.32
C GLY A 94 17.53 -2.21 -4.61
N TRP A 95 17.48 -1.49 -5.72
CA TRP A 95 17.39 -2.10 -7.04
C TRP A 95 18.70 -2.80 -7.37
N LYS A 96 18.63 -3.99 -8.00
CA LYS A 96 19.81 -4.66 -8.56
C LYS A 96 20.62 -3.62 -9.35
N ASN A 97 21.90 -3.47 -9.02
CA ASN A 97 22.83 -2.62 -9.74
C ASN A 97 23.58 -3.46 -10.79
N PRO A 98 23.07 -3.56 -12.04
CA PRO A 98 23.77 -4.29 -13.10
C PRO A 98 25.10 -3.63 -13.52
N LEU A 99 25.39 -2.41 -13.05
CA LEU A 99 26.56 -1.61 -13.45
C LEU A 99 27.66 -1.54 -12.39
N ALA A 100 27.52 -2.24 -11.25
CA ALA A 100 28.55 -2.38 -10.20
C ALA A 100 29.17 -1.07 -9.66
N GLU A 101 28.51 0.09 -9.79
CA GLU A 101 28.97 1.33 -9.15
C GLU A 101 28.86 1.29 -7.61
N GLU A 102 29.79 1.99 -6.93
CA GLU A 102 29.79 2.27 -5.48
C GLU A 102 28.64 3.21 -5.07
N ARG A 103 27.41 2.72 -5.17
CA ARG A 103 26.25 3.36 -4.54
C ARG A 103 25.78 2.48 -3.39
N SER A 104 25.51 3.07 -2.23
CA SER A 104 24.84 2.38 -1.12
C SER A 104 23.50 1.85 -1.65
N GLN A 105 23.41 0.53 -1.78
CA GLN A 105 22.26 -0.14 -2.41
C GLN A 105 21.08 -0.28 -1.45
N LEU A 106 21.08 0.35 -0.28
CA LEU A 106 20.11 0.08 0.77
C LEU A 106 19.16 1.25 0.95
N GLN A 107 17.88 0.92 1.16
CA GLN A 107 16.83 1.90 1.37
C GLN A 107 16.20 1.68 2.74
N ARG A 108 15.98 2.78 3.46
CA ARG A 108 15.14 2.76 4.65
C ARG A 108 13.70 3.01 4.21
N ILE A 109 12.77 2.23 4.72
CA ILE A 109 11.33 2.39 4.49
C ILE A 109 10.63 2.57 5.81
N GLN A 110 9.59 3.39 5.81
CA GLN A 110 8.70 3.58 6.93
C GLN A 110 7.24 3.58 6.45
N TYR A 111 6.43 2.76 7.10
CA TYR A 111 4.99 2.78 7.00
C TYR A 111 4.41 3.45 8.24
N SER A 112 3.45 4.35 8.03
CA SER A 112 2.74 5.02 9.11
C SER A 112 1.33 5.37 8.65
N ILE A 113 0.42 5.54 9.60
CA ILE A 113 -0.91 6.08 9.36
C ILE A 113 -1.06 7.41 10.09
N SER A 114 -1.65 8.40 9.42
CA SER A 114 -1.98 9.69 10.03
C SER A 114 -3.20 10.28 9.32
N ASN A 115 -4.17 10.82 10.06
CA ASN A 115 -5.38 11.43 9.50
C ASN A 115 -6.05 10.54 8.44
N GLU A 116 -6.27 9.26 8.78
CA GLU A 116 -6.94 8.28 7.90
C GLU A 116 -6.26 8.08 6.54
N THR A 117 -4.95 8.30 6.53
CA THR A 117 -4.11 8.25 5.34
C THR A 117 -2.89 7.39 5.63
N PHE A 118 -2.65 6.40 4.79
CA PHE A 118 -1.46 5.57 4.81
C PHE A 118 -0.31 6.28 4.09
N TYR A 119 0.84 6.33 4.75
CA TYR A 119 2.07 6.89 4.22
C TYR A 119 3.14 5.83 4.13
N ARG A 120 3.73 5.71 2.94
CA ARG A 120 4.97 5.00 2.68
C ARG A 120 6.07 6.02 2.41
N ARG A 121 7.02 6.15 3.34
CA ARG A 121 8.21 6.98 3.18
C ARG A 121 9.40 6.09 2.87
N TYR A 122 10.25 6.51 1.94
CA TYR A 122 11.51 5.82 1.68
C TYR A 122 12.67 6.79 1.45
N TRP A 123 13.84 6.40 1.94
CA TRP A 123 15.09 7.14 1.84
C TRP A 123 16.09 6.34 1.00
N ARG A 124 16.88 7.04 0.18
CA ARG A 124 17.83 6.43 -0.77
C ARG A 124 19.26 6.28 -0.25
N ILE A 125 19.57 6.90 0.89
CA ILE A 125 20.91 6.88 1.50
C ILE A 125 20.73 6.36 2.92
N LEU A 126 21.49 5.32 3.27
CA LEU A 126 21.31 4.55 4.50
C LEU A 126 21.90 5.23 5.73
N ASP A 127 22.90 6.10 5.52
CA ASP A 127 23.47 6.94 6.55
C ASP A 127 22.77 8.30 6.44
N ARG A 128 21.98 8.65 7.45
CA ARG A 128 21.26 9.92 7.52
C ARG A 128 22.26 11.08 7.62
N ASP A 129 22.77 11.52 6.47
CA ASP A 129 23.18 12.91 6.33
C ASP A 129 21.90 13.75 6.54
N GLN A 130 21.97 14.75 7.41
CA GLN A 130 20.80 15.42 8.03
C GLN A 130 19.82 16.07 7.02
N ASP A 131 20.14 16.07 5.73
CA ASP A 131 19.43 16.75 4.65
C ASP A 131 18.66 15.81 3.68
N SER A 132 18.59 14.50 3.93
CA SER A 132 17.92 13.59 2.98
C SER A 132 16.38 13.66 3.06
N VAL A 133 15.74 14.26 2.05
CA VAL A 133 14.27 14.36 1.96
C VAL A 133 13.66 13.00 1.57
N PRO A 134 12.71 12.44 2.35
CA PRO A 134 12.04 11.21 1.99
C PRO A 134 11.17 11.40 0.75
N SER A 135 11.14 10.37 -0.09
CA SER A 135 10.08 10.24 -1.08
C SER A 135 8.84 9.64 -0.41
N VAL A 136 7.69 10.31 -0.57
CA VAL A 136 6.44 9.94 0.10
C VAL A 136 5.41 9.46 -0.91
N GLN A 137 4.88 8.27 -0.67
CA GLN A 137 3.70 7.74 -1.35
C GLN A 137 2.53 7.71 -0.36
N VAL A 138 1.38 8.16 -0.84
CA VAL A 138 0.20 8.41 -0.01
C VAL A 138 -0.96 7.58 -0.54
N PHE A 139 -1.69 6.94 0.36
CA PHE A 139 -2.92 6.24 0.07
C PHE A 139 -4.00 6.68 1.06
N ASN A 140 -5.06 7.29 0.51
CA ASN A 140 -6.18 7.81 1.28
C ASN A 140 -7.21 6.70 1.54
N ASP A 141 -8.26 7.04 2.27
CA ASP A 141 -9.42 6.17 2.55
C ASP A 141 -9.10 4.96 3.45
N VAL A 142 -8.03 5.07 4.24
CA VAL A 142 -7.64 4.07 5.25
C VAL A 142 -8.11 4.53 6.62
N GLU A 143 -9.09 3.85 7.20
CA GLU A 143 -9.55 4.12 8.55
C GLU A 143 -8.54 3.68 9.61
N THR A 144 -8.01 2.46 9.48
CA THR A 144 -7.09 1.88 10.47
C THR A 144 -6.00 1.04 9.79
N LEU A 145 -4.78 1.15 10.31
CA LEU A 145 -3.64 0.30 9.98
C LEU A 145 -3.15 -0.38 11.26
N LEU A 146 -3.19 -1.71 11.28
CA LEU A 146 -2.58 -2.52 12.33
C LEU A 146 -1.49 -3.37 11.72
N ILE A 147 -0.32 -3.35 12.36
CA ILE A 147 0.82 -4.16 11.96
C ILE A 147 1.25 -4.98 13.17
N GLU A 148 1.48 -6.27 12.94
CA GLU A 148 2.03 -7.19 13.90
C GLU A 148 3.19 -7.93 13.24
N VAL A 149 4.19 -8.31 14.03
CA VAL A 149 5.27 -9.17 13.56
C VAL A 149 5.29 -10.48 14.33
N LEU A 150 5.75 -11.55 13.68
CA LEU A 150 5.90 -12.86 14.28
C LEU A 150 7.31 -13.01 14.84
N GLY A 151 7.45 -12.90 16.16
CA GLY A 151 8.65 -13.25 16.90
C GLY A 151 8.74 -14.74 17.23
N GLU A 152 9.74 -15.13 18.01
CA GLU A 152 9.92 -16.53 18.43
C GLU A 152 8.77 -17.04 19.33
N LYS A 153 8.17 -16.15 20.12
CA LYS A 153 7.12 -16.48 21.10
C LYS A 153 5.70 -16.26 20.57
N GLY A 154 5.54 -15.65 19.39
CA GLY A 154 4.24 -15.38 18.79
C GLY A 154 4.13 -14.00 18.13
N TRP A 155 2.89 -13.57 17.89
CA TRP A 155 2.59 -12.26 17.28
C TRP A 155 2.74 -11.13 18.29
N VAL A 156 3.50 -10.09 17.93
CA VAL A 156 3.75 -8.92 18.75
C VAL A 156 3.54 -7.62 17.98
N LYS A 157 3.15 -6.57 18.69
CA LYS A 157 2.88 -5.22 18.15
C LYS A 157 4.03 -4.25 18.33
N VAL A 158 5.09 -4.69 19.01
CA VAL A 158 6.31 -3.94 19.25
C VAL A 158 7.47 -4.84 18.85
N TRP A 159 8.41 -4.30 18.09
CA TRP A 159 9.62 -5.00 17.67
C TRP A 159 10.78 -4.01 17.58
N PRO A 160 12.00 -4.39 18.01
CA PRO A 160 12.30 -5.59 18.82
C PRO A 160 11.58 -5.59 20.18
N GLU A 161 11.37 -6.77 20.77
CA GLU A 161 10.71 -6.89 22.09
C GLU A 161 11.61 -6.38 23.24
N GLU A 162 12.93 -6.53 23.07
CA GLU A 162 13.95 -6.01 23.97
C GLU A 162 14.81 -5.02 23.19
N ASP A 163 14.96 -3.79 23.69
CA ASP A 163 15.82 -2.79 23.08
C ASP A 163 17.25 -3.01 23.56
N ASN A 164 17.97 -3.91 22.89
CA ASN A 164 19.34 -4.27 23.26
C ASN A 164 20.39 -3.32 22.65
N TYR A 165 19.96 -2.23 21.99
CA TYR A 165 20.86 -1.25 21.39
C TYR A 165 21.57 -0.42 22.47
N LEU A 166 22.79 -0.84 22.80
CA LEU A 166 23.71 -0.03 23.61
C LEU A 166 24.15 1.21 22.82
N PRO A 167 24.17 2.41 23.42
CA PRO A 167 24.66 3.62 22.76
C PRO A 167 26.09 3.41 22.28
N GLY A 168 26.33 3.59 20.98
CA GLY A 168 27.67 3.52 20.38
C GLY A 168 28.10 2.16 19.82
N VAL A 169 27.27 1.12 19.85
CA VAL A 169 27.56 -0.18 19.19
C VAL A 169 26.68 -0.33 17.94
N THR A 170 27.30 -0.30 16.75
CA THR A 170 26.58 -0.31 15.45
C THR A 170 26.41 -1.71 14.84
N ASP A 171 27.15 -2.72 15.30
CA ASP A 171 27.17 -4.08 14.70
C ASP A 171 26.27 -5.11 15.41
N GLN A 172 25.35 -4.67 16.28
CA GLN A 172 24.37 -5.60 16.85
C GLN A 172 23.25 -5.86 15.83
N SER A 173 23.43 -6.93 15.06
CA SER A 173 22.41 -7.50 14.20
C SER A 173 21.43 -8.29 15.07
N GLU A 174 20.28 -7.69 15.35
CA GLU A 174 19.17 -8.40 15.98
C GLU A 174 18.48 -9.35 14.99
N PRO A 175 17.87 -10.44 15.47
CA PRO A 175 17.10 -11.31 14.59
C PRO A 175 15.95 -10.52 13.95
N LEU A 176 15.71 -10.76 12.67
CA LEU A 176 14.50 -10.28 12.00
C LEU A 176 13.31 -11.13 12.47
N PRO A 177 12.09 -10.57 12.52
CA PRO A 177 10.89 -11.37 12.75
C PRO A 177 10.68 -12.34 11.58
N ILE A 178 9.93 -13.41 11.81
CA ILE A 178 9.67 -14.46 10.81
C ILE A 178 8.67 -13.98 9.76
N ALA A 179 7.67 -13.20 10.18
CA ALA A 179 6.61 -12.71 9.31
C ALA A 179 6.08 -11.35 9.79
N VAL A 180 5.46 -10.61 8.88
CA VAL A 180 4.73 -9.37 9.16
C VAL A 180 3.29 -9.55 8.73
N LYS A 181 2.35 -9.33 9.65
CA LYS A 181 0.92 -9.26 9.38
C LYS A 181 0.50 -7.82 9.29
N VAL A 182 -0.19 -7.48 8.21
CA VAL A 182 -0.73 -6.15 7.96
C VAL A 182 -2.24 -6.26 7.82
N HIS A 183 -2.96 -5.50 8.63
CA HIS A 183 -4.40 -5.37 8.59
C HIS A 183 -4.77 -3.92 8.25
N ILE A 184 -5.53 -3.73 7.18
CA ILE A 184 -5.99 -2.44 6.67
C ILE A 184 -7.51 -2.43 6.67
N SER A 185 -8.11 -1.46 7.36
CA SER A 185 -9.55 -1.17 7.29
C SER A 185 -9.78 0.09 6.47
N MET A 186 -10.68 0.00 5.51
CA MET A 186 -11.10 1.10 4.65
C MET A 186 -12.30 1.82 5.28
N LYS A 187 -12.49 3.10 4.95
CA LYS A 187 -13.62 3.92 5.46
C LYS A 187 -15.01 3.37 5.17
N GLU A 188 -15.13 2.57 4.12
CA GLU A 188 -16.40 1.98 3.70
C GLU A 188 -16.69 0.63 4.37
N GLY A 189 -15.89 0.26 5.38
CA GLY A 189 -16.10 -0.92 6.22
C GLY A 189 -15.44 -2.21 5.72
N GLU A 190 -14.83 -2.17 4.54
CA GLU A 190 -14.02 -3.28 4.02
C GLU A 190 -12.72 -3.38 4.81
N SER A 191 -12.35 -4.59 5.24
CA SER A 191 -11.07 -4.84 5.89
C SER A 191 -10.33 -6.00 5.25
N PHE A 192 -9.01 -5.89 5.23
CA PHE A 192 -8.12 -6.80 4.54
C PHE A 192 -6.94 -7.13 5.43
N GLU A 193 -6.63 -8.42 5.54
CA GLU A 193 -5.48 -8.91 6.27
C GLU A 193 -4.57 -9.70 5.34
N ARG A 194 -3.27 -9.45 5.41
CA ARG A 194 -2.25 -10.24 4.72
C ARG A 194 -1.06 -10.50 5.63
N ILE A 195 -0.47 -11.67 5.46
CA ILE A 195 0.77 -12.08 6.14
C ILE A 195 1.85 -12.20 5.09
N PHE A 196 3.00 -11.59 5.37
CA PHE A 196 4.19 -11.61 4.53
C PHE A 196 5.32 -12.31 5.28
N GLU A 197 5.98 -13.24 4.62
CA GLU A 197 7.21 -13.85 5.15
C GLU A 197 8.35 -12.84 5.04
N VAL A 198 9.19 -12.77 6.09
CA VAL A 198 10.40 -11.96 6.06
C VAL A 198 11.54 -12.88 5.66
N PRO A 199 12.23 -12.59 4.54
CA PRO A 199 13.29 -13.46 4.08
C PRO A 199 14.51 -13.35 5.01
N THR A 200 15.06 -14.50 5.37
CA THR A 200 16.35 -14.61 6.07
C THR A 200 17.48 -14.58 5.05
N PHE A 201 17.74 -13.42 4.43
CA PHE A 201 18.97 -13.25 3.65
C PHE A 201 20.13 -12.92 4.60
N PRO A 202 21.16 -13.77 4.72
CA PRO A 202 22.38 -13.39 5.44
C PRO A 202 23.04 -12.22 4.71
N HIS A 203 23.35 -11.15 5.43
CA HIS A 203 24.15 -10.05 4.89
C HIS A 203 25.61 -10.50 4.85
N GLU A 204 26.12 -10.92 3.69
CA GLU A 204 27.57 -11.11 3.50
C GLU A 204 28.25 -9.73 3.56
N SER A 205 28.90 -9.43 4.68
CA SER A 205 29.84 -8.33 4.76
C SER A 205 31.04 -8.68 3.88
N ASN A 206 31.11 -8.16 2.66
CA ASN A 206 32.34 -8.17 1.87
C ASN A 206 33.36 -7.24 2.51
N ASP A 207 33.93 -7.64 3.64
CA ASP A 207 35.18 -7.09 4.13
C ASP A 207 36.32 -7.88 3.46
N SER A 208 36.53 -7.60 2.17
CA SER A 208 37.75 -8.01 1.47
C SER A 208 38.85 -7.01 1.85
N GLY A 209 39.24 -7.06 3.14
CA GLY A 209 40.44 -6.45 3.63
C GLY A 209 41.65 -7.11 2.96
N SER A 210 42.10 -6.48 1.88
CA SER A 210 43.45 -6.59 1.36
C SER A 210 44.45 -6.58 2.51
N ASN A 211 45.00 -7.74 2.87
CA ASN A 211 46.21 -7.80 3.67
C ASN A 211 47.33 -8.45 2.86
N ASN A 212 48.10 -7.58 2.24
CA ASN A 212 49.43 -7.85 1.70
C ASN A 212 50.36 -8.14 2.88
N GLY A 213 51.06 -9.29 2.80
CA GLY A 213 52.15 -9.68 3.70
C GLY A 213 52.93 -10.81 3.08
#